data_AF-A0A7X8AN16-F1
#
_entry.id   AF-A0A7X8AN16-F1
#
_cell.length_a   1.000
_cell.length_b   1.000
_cell.length_c   1.000
_cell.angle_alpha   90.00
_cell.angle_beta   90.00
_cell.angle_gamma   90.00
#
_symmetry.space_group_name_H-M   'P 1'
#
loop_
_entity.id
_entity.type
_entity.pdbx_description
1 polymer ?
#
loop_
_entity_poly.entity_id
_entity_poly.type
_entity_poly.pdbx_seq_one_letter_code
_entity_poly.pdbx_strand_id
1 'polypeptide(L)'
;MSDQPRPPMPPPPNDPMFRSLDKTGPLEKAVRNAKQGGSGWVLPTILFVCIALLLGYCIFLTVKLSRTQEATELLNRDLDNSENRISQLEEELYKTENKLVQQIDATSKELSSVQAQQESEVQNIKAAVTQKADKDALASVDRKAQSIQSDVGEIKQNVTAVDSSVKQVDTKVGELDKRVEEQAKTIEEQRKLLEQSIHNINATREILDSTRESLFNLKTSLDRDYFVFQLHKKSGIIRVKDVGLRLKKTRKKDQRYDTEIFYDDKKMSKDKVAANEPIYFLKMGYKKPYELVVTQVLDDKVNGYLSVPKVAE
;
A
#
# COMPACT_ATOMS: atom_id res chain seq x y z
N MET A 1 35.69 92.51 37.99
CA MET A 1 36.10 91.37 38.84
C MET A 1 34.99 90.33 38.79
N SER A 2 35.22 89.26 38.03
CA SER A 2 34.41 88.03 38.05
C SER A 2 35.19 86.97 37.26
N ASP A 3 35.89 86.09 37.97
CA ASP A 3 36.72 85.02 37.41
C ASP A 3 36.08 83.68 37.79
N GLN A 4 35.57 82.95 36.80
CA GLN A 4 34.94 81.63 36.99
C GLN A 4 36.01 80.51 36.90
N PRO A 5 35.98 79.48 37.77
CA PRO A 5 36.92 78.38 37.70
C PRO A 5 36.59 77.43 36.53
N ARG A 6 37.63 77.10 35.76
CA ARG A 6 37.56 76.17 34.62
C ARG A 6 37.29 74.71 35.07
N PRO A 7 36.54 73.92 34.28
CA PRO A 7 36.33 72.50 34.56
C PRO A 7 37.61 71.66 34.35
N PRO A 8 37.79 70.54 35.07
CA PRO A 8 38.99 69.72 34.99
C PRO A 8 39.09 68.97 33.66
N MET A 9 40.33 68.85 33.16
CA MET A 9 40.68 68.17 31.90
C MET A 9 40.50 66.65 32.00
N PRO A 10 40.15 65.96 30.89
CA PRO A 10 40.12 64.51 30.84
C PRO A 10 41.54 63.90 30.89
N PRO A 11 41.70 62.68 31.42
CA PRO A 11 43.00 62.04 31.59
C PRO A 11 43.64 61.63 30.25
N PRO A 12 44.98 61.51 30.19
CA PRO A 12 45.72 61.20 28.97
C PRO A 12 45.48 59.76 28.48
N PRO A 13 45.47 59.53 27.16
CA PRO A 13 45.29 58.19 26.58
C PRO A 13 46.61 57.42 26.63
N ASN A 14 46.77 56.56 27.65
CA ASN A 14 47.72 55.45 27.80
C ASN A 14 48.49 55.45 29.14
N ASP A 15 47.76 55.31 30.25
CA ASP A 15 48.33 54.94 31.54
C ASP A 15 48.49 53.39 31.63
N PRO A 16 49.70 52.84 31.89
CA PRO A 16 49.91 51.40 31.97
C PRO A 16 49.19 50.71 33.15
N MET A 17 48.62 51.45 34.11
CA MET A 17 47.85 50.88 35.21
C MET A 17 46.37 50.59 34.90
N PHE A 18 45.85 51.03 33.74
CA PHE A 18 44.47 50.78 33.33
C PHE A 18 44.37 50.18 31.92
N ARG A 19 45.19 49.18 31.63
CA ARG A 19 44.95 48.31 30.48
C ARG A 19 43.65 47.54 30.74
N SER A 20 42.55 47.97 30.12
CA SER A 20 41.35 47.15 30.04
C SER A 20 41.75 45.83 29.39
N LEU A 21 41.78 44.77 30.19
CA LEU A 21 41.86 43.41 29.68
C LEU A 21 40.67 43.24 28.72
N ASP A 22 40.96 43.07 27.43
CA ASP A 22 40.02 42.60 26.43
C ASP A 22 39.34 41.35 27.00
N LYS A 23 38.09 41.51 27.47
CA LYS A 23 37.29 40.48 28.14
C LYS A 23 36.72 39.48 27.14
N THR A 24 37.44 39.15 26.08
CA THR A 24 37.00 38.16 25.10
C THR A 24 37.95 36.98 25.12
N GLY A 25 37.65 36.05 26.03
CA GLY A 25 38.38 34.79 26.17
C GLY A 25 38.32 33.96 24.88
N PRO A 26 39.23 32.99 24.69
CA PRO A 26 39.30 32.16 23.48
C PRO A 26 37.98 31.42 23.16
N LEU A 27 37.14 31.18 24.18
CA LEU A 27 35.80 30.62 24.01
C LEU A 27 34.79 31.62 23.42
N GLU A 28 34.92 32.91 23.72
CA GLU A 28 34.03 33.93 23.16
C GLU A 28 34.38 34.25 21.70
N LYS A 29 35.67 34.16 21.34
CA LYS A 29 36.14 34.17 19.95
C LYS A 29 35.73 32.89 19.22
N ALA A 30 35.74 31.73 19.88
CA ALA A 30 35.25 30.47 19.29
C ALA A 30 33.72 30.45 19.09
N VAL A 31 32.92 31.03 20.00
CA VAL A 31 31.47 31.17 19.82
C VAL A 31 31.12 32.22 18.78
N ARG A 32 31.86 33.33 18.68
CA ARG A 32 31.72 34.28 17.56
C ARG A 32 32.13 33.66 16.21
N ASN A 33 33.20 32.86 16.18
CA ASN A 33 33.65 32.18 14.97
C ASN A 33 32.74 30.99 14.59
N ALA A 34 32.12 30.29 15.55
CA ALA A 34 31.10 29.25 15.29
C ALA A 34 29.77 29.86 14.81
N LYS A 35 29.47 31.11 15.19
CA LYS A 35 28.37 31.89 14.59
C LYS A 35 28.74 32.51 13.23
N GLN A 36 30.01 32.48 12.84
CA GLN A 36 30.54 33.02 11.59
C GLN A 36 31.13 31.97 10.62
N GLY A 37 31.05 30.68 10.93
CA GLY A 37 31.60 29.64 10.06
C GLY A 37 30.84 28.33 10.20
N GLY A 38 29.94 28.05 9.26
CA GLY A 38 29.23 26.77 9.15
C GLY A 38 27.72 26.93 9.22
N SER A 39 27.13 27.30 8.08
CA SER A 39 25.70 27.31 7.74
C SER A 39 24.75 26.81 8.83
N GLY A 40 24.14 27.70 9.61
CA GLY A 40 23.04 27.39 10.52
C GLY A 40 21.76 26.86 9.83
N TRP A 41 21.83 26.59 8.53
CA TRP A 41 20.76 26.02 7.72
C TRP A 41 20.87 24.51 7.50
N VAL A 42 21.99 23.84 7.82
CA VAL A 42 22.15 22.41 7.42
C VAL A 42 21.17 21.46 8.13
N LEU A 43 20.91 21.68 9.42
CA LEU A 43 19.96 20.88 10.20
C LEU A 43 18.50 21.06 9.72
N PRO A 44 17.97 22.29 9.57
CA PRO A 44 16.62 22.46 9.03
C PRO A 44 16.50 22.01 7.57
N THR A 45 17.56 22.11 6.74
CA THR A 45 17.49 21.61 5.35
C THR A 45 17.46 20.09 5.28
N ILE A 46 18.24 19.38 6.11
CA ILE A 46 18.19 17.91 6.17
C ILE A 46 16.80 17.43 6.61
N LEU A 47 16.21 18.05 7.63
CA LEU A 47 14.86 17.71 8.09
C LEU A 47 13.82 17.94 6.97
N PHE A 48 13.93 19.07 6.27
CA PHE A 48 13.04 19.40 5.16
C PHE A 48 13.15 18.39 4.00
N VAL A 49 14.36 17.95 3.67
CA VAL A 49 14.59 16.92 2.65
C VAL A 49 14.01 15.57 3.08
N CYS A 50 14.17 15.17 4.34
CA CYS A 50 13.57 13.93 4.85
C CYS A 50 12.04 13.97 4.81
N ILE A 51 11.43 15.11 5.17
CA ILE A 51 9.99 15.31 5.09
C ILE A 51 9.52 15.28 3.62
N ALA A 52 10.25 15.92 2.71
CA ALA A 52 9.94 15.89 1.28
C ALA A 52 10.03 14.47 0.69
N LEU A 53 11.01 13.67 1.11
CA LEU A 53 11.13 12.26 0.69
C LEU A 53 10.00 11.41 1.27
N LEU A 54 9.61 11.61 2.52
CA LEU A 54 8.46 10.93 3.14
C LEU A 54 7.15 11.30 2.44
N LEU A 55 6.94 12.59 2.14
CA LEU A 55 5.77 13.03 1.38
C LEU A 55 5.76 12.46 -0.03
N GLY A 56 6.91 12.43 -0.71
CA GLY A 56 7.05 11.80 -2.02
C GLY A 56 6.75 10.30 -1.99
N TYR A 57 7.18 9.60 -0.93
CA TYR A 57 6.88 8.19 -0.73
C TYR A 57 5.39 7.93 -0.42
N CYS A 58 4.76 8.78 0.41
CA CYS A 58 3.32 8.73 0.64
C CYS A 58 2.54 8.96 -0.66
N ILE A 59 2.93 9.94 -1.47
CA ILE A 59 2.33 10.20 -2.79
C ILE A 59 2.52 8.98 -3.71
N PHE A 60 3.72 8.40 -3.75
CA PHE A 60 4.01 7.20 -4.54
C PHE A 60 3.13 6.01 -4.14
N LEU A 61 2.95 5.78 -2.83
CA LEU A 61 2.07 4.73 -2.32
C LEU A 61 0.61 4.99 -2.70
N THR A 62 0.13 6.24 -2.59
CA THR A 62 -1.23 6.59 -3.01
C THR A 62 -1.43 6.33 -4.50
N VAL A 63 -0.51 6.75 -5.37
CA VAL A 63 -0.60 6.51 -6.82
C VAL A 63 -0.57 5.02 -7.17
N LYS A 64 0.26 4.22 -6.50
CA LYS A 64 0.25 2.76 -6.70
C LYS A 64 -1.08 2.14 -6.28
N LEU A 65 -1.64 2.58 -5.16
CA LEU A 65 -2.94 2.12 -4.68
C LEU A 65 -4.07 2.52 -5.65
N SER A 66 -4.05 3.75 -6.16
CA SER A 66 -5.01 4.23 -7.17
C SER A 66 -4.94 3.38 -8.44
N ARG A 67 -3.74 3.10 -8.96
CA ARG A 67 -3.56 2.26 -10.16
C ARG A 67 -4.06 0.84 -9.97
N THR A 68 -3.90 0.28 -8.77
CA THR A 68 -4.45 -1.05 -8.45
C THR A 68 -5.96 -1.05 -8.33
N GLN A 69 -6.55 0.03 -7.81
CA GLN A 69 -8.00 0.21 -7.73
C GLN A 69 -8.63 0.36 -9.11
N GLU A 70 -8.04 1.18 -9.99
CA GLU A 70 -8.47 1.33 -11.38
C GLU A 70 -8.44 0.00 -12.13
N ALA A 71 -7.40 -0.82 -11.92
CA ALA A 71 -7.31 -2.15 -12.54
C ALA A 71 -8.43 -3.09 -12.06
N THR A 72 -8.80 -3.06 -10.77
CA THR A 72 -9.92 -3.87 -10.24
C THR A 72 -11.28 -3.39 -10.73
N GLU A 73 -11.47 -2.08 -10.89
CA GLU A 73 -12.71 -1.51 -11.42
C GLU A 73 -12.90 -1.85 -12.90
N LEU A 74 -11.83 -1.78 -13.71
CA LEU A 74 -11.87 -2.20 -15.11
C LEU A 74 -12.20 -3.68 -15.25
N LEU A 75 -11.62 -4.53 -14.40
CA LEU A 75 -11.89 -5.97 -14.44
C LEU A 75 -13.34 -6.30 -14.06
N ASN A 76 -13.89 -5.64 -13.04
CA ASN A 76 -15.30 -5.78 -12.67
C ASN A 76 -16.23 -5.29 -13.77
N ARG A 77 -15.87 -4.19 -14.46
CA ARG A 77 -16.66 -3.64 -15.56
C ARG A 77 -16.65 -4.53 -16.80
N ASP A 78 -15.54 -5.21 -17.08
CA ASP A 78 -15.46 -6.20 -18.15
C ASP A 78 -16.24 -7.47 -17.81
N LEU A 79 -16.24 -7.89 -16.54
CA LEU A 79 -17.06 -9.02 -16.06
C LEU A 79 -18.55 -8.72 -16.24
N ASP A 80 -18.99 -7.52 -15.83
CA ASP A 80 -20.37 -7.06 -15.94
C ASP A 80 -20.80 -6.88 -17.41
N ASN A 81 -19.91 -6.34 -18.26
CA ASN A 81 -20.15 -6.29 -19.71
C ASN A 81 -20.26 -7.69 -20.32
N SER A 82 -19.48 -8.65 -19.84
CA SER A 82 -19.55 -10.03 -20.34
C SER A 82 -20.85 -10.71 -19.92
N GLU A 83 -21.29 -10.50 -18.68
CA GLU A 83 -22.56 -11.04 -18.16
C GLU A 83 -23.75 -10.46 -18.94
N ASN A 84 -23.77 -9.15 -19.17
CA ASN A 84 -24.79 -8.49 -19.98
C ASN A 84 -24.84 -8.99 -21.43
N ARG A 85 -23.68 -9.27 -22.05
CA ARG A 85 -23.61 -9.83 -23.41
C ARG A 85 -24.12 -11.26 -23.46
N ILE A 86 -23.87 -12.07 -22.44
CA ILE A 86 -24.40 -13.43 -22.33
C ILE A 86 -25.93 -13.38 -22.21
N SER A 87 -26.47 -12.54 -21.34
CA SER A 87 -27.93 -12.38 -21.20
C SER A 87 -28.61 -11.90 -22.48
N GLN A 88 -28.00 -10.96 -23.22
CA GLN A 88 -28.53 -10.51 -24.51
C GLN A 88 -28.55 -11.62 -25.56
N LEU A 89 -27.51 -12.46 -25.60
CA LEU A 89 -27.43 -13.59 -26.52
C LEU A 89 -28.44 -14.69 -26.17
N GLU A 90 -28.65 -14.98 -24.89
CA GLU A 90 -29.70 -15.89 -24.44
C GLU A 90 -31.09 -15.39 -24.87
N GLU A 91 -31.37 -14.09 -24.69
CA GLU A 91 -32.64 -13.50 -25.12
C GLU A 91 -32.83 -13.57 -26.64
N GLU A 92 -31.78 -13.33 -27.43
CA GLU A 92 -31.82 -13.49 -28.88
C GLU A 92 -32.03 -14.95 -29.31
N LEU A 93 -31.43 -15.92 -28.62
CA LEU A 93 -31.66 -17.35 -28.88
C LEU A 93 -33.11 -17.74 -28.59
N TYR A 94 -33.66 -17.36 -27.43
CA TYR A 94 -35.06 -17.66 -27.09
C TYR A 94 -36.04 -17.04 -28.09
N LYS A 95 -35.78 -15.81 -28.56
CA LYS A 95 -36.62 -15.17 -29.60
C LYS A 95 -36.51 -15.88 -30.95
N THR A 96 -35.32 -16.36 -31.31
CA THR A 96 -35.08 -17.05 -32.58
C THR A 96 -35.68 -18.45 -32.58
N GLU A 97 -35.53 -19.19 -31.48
CA GLU A 97 -36.16 -20.50 -31.28
C GLU A 97 -37.68 -20.40 -31.37
N ASN A 98 -38.31 -19.44 -30.68
CA ASN A 98 -39.74 -19.21 -30.77
C ASN A 98 -40.21 -18.85 -32.19
N LYS A 99 -39.44 -18.06 -32.94
CA LYS A 99 -39.76 -17.78 -34.36
C LYS A 99 -39.67 -19.03 -35.22
N LEU A 100 -38.69 -19.90 -34.96
CA LEU A 100 -38.52 -21.15 -35.71
C LEU A 100 -39.69 -22.10 -35.44
N VAL A 101 -40.09 -22.26 -34.17
CA VAL A 101 -41.24 -23.07 -33.77
C VAL A 101 -42.52 -22.53 -34.39
N GLN A 102 -42.74 -21.21 -34.38
CA GLN A 102 -43.91 -20.59 -35.03
C GLN A 102 -43.93 -20.81 -36.53
N GLN A 103 -42.78 -20.74 -37.21
CA GLN A 103 -42.69 -21.01 -38.64
C GLN A 103 -42.96 -22.50 -38.94
N ILE A 104 -42.41 -23.42 -38.14
CA ILE A 104 -42.66 -24.86 -38.28
C ILE A 104 -44.14 -25.18 -38.06
N ASP A 105 -44.78 -24.59 -37.05
CA ASP A 105 -46.22 -24.75 -36.80
C ASP A 105 -47.07 -24.18 -37.93
N ALA A 106 -46.70 -23.01 -38.47
CA ALA A 106 -47.37 -22.42 -39.62
C ALA A 106 -47.25 -23.33 -40.85
N THR A 107 -46.06 -23.84 -41.15
CA THR A 107 -45.81 -24.76 -42.27
C THR A 107 -46.56 -26.09 -42.07
N SER A 108 -46.61 -26.63 -40.85
CA SER A 108 -47.34 -27.86 -40.54
C SER A 108 -48.85 -27.68 -40.69
N LYS A 109 -49.37 -26.52 -40.28
CA LYS A 109 -50.78 -26.16 -40.44
C LYS A 109 -51.16 -25.94 -41.91
N GLU A 110 -50.27 -25.34 -42.68
CA GLU A 110 -50.44 -25.14 -44.11
C GLU A 110 -50.40 -26.50 -44.84
N LEU A 111 -49.42 -27.36 -44.52
CA LEU A 111 -49.31 -28.72 -45.07
C LEU A 111 -50.55 -29.58 -44.77
N SER A 112 -51.06 -29.52 -43.53
CA SER A 112 -52.29 -30.25 -43.15
C SER A 112 -53.54 -29.66 -43.81
N SER A 113 -53.61 -28.34 -44.01
CA SER A 113 -54.70 -27.72 -44.76
C SER A 113 -54.68 -28.12 -46.25
N VAL A 114 -53.48 -28.21 -46.84
CA VAL A 114 -53.28 -28.69 -48.21
C VAL A 114 -53.61 -30.17 -48.33
N GLN A 115 -53.25 -30.99 -47.35
CA GLN A 115 -53.58 -32.42 -47.32
C GLN A 115 -55.09 -32.65 -47.16
N ALA A 116 -55.76 -31.86 -46.31
CA ALA A 116 -57.22 -31.88 -46.15
C ALA A 116 -57.95 -31.36 -47.42
N GLN A 117 -57.41 -30.35 -48.09
CA GLN A 117 -57.89 -29.90 -49.39
C GLN A 117 -57.69 -30.98 -50.44
N GLN A 118 -56.55 -31.66 -50.45
CA GLN A 118 -56.26 -32.74 -51.38
C GLN A 118 -57.21 -33.93 -51.18
N GLU A 119 -57.53 -34.33 -49.95
CA GLU A 119 -58.49 -35.41 -49.69
C GLU A 119 -59.94 -35.02 -50.06
N SER A 120 -60.35 -33.79 -49.73
CA SER A 120 -61.67 -33.25 -50.10
C SER A 120 -61.81 -33.07 -51.62
N GLU A 121 -60.74 -32.65 -52.31
CA GLU A 121 -60.71 -32.47 -53.76
C GLU A 121 -60.58 -33.79 -54.50
N VAL A 122 -59.83 -34.77 -54.00
CA VAL A 122 -59.82 -36.13 -54.59
C VAL A 122 -61.21 -36.74 -54.49
N GLN A 123 -61.96 -36.52 -53.40
CA GLN A 123 -63.35 -36.98 -53.30
C GLN A 123 -64.30 -36.21 -54.24
N ASN A 124 -64.16 -34.88 -54.34
CA ASN A 124 -64.97 -34.04 -55.22
C ASN A 124 -64.65 -34.25 -56.71
N ILE A 125 -63.39 -34.48 -57.09
CA ILE A 125 -62.97 -34.83 -58.46
C ILE A 125 -63.49 -36.23 -58.81
N LYS A 126 -63.45 -37.19 -57.88
CA LYS A 126 -64.01 -38.53 -58.10
C LYS A 126 -65.55 -38.49 -58.25
N ALA A 127 -66.23 -37.53 -57.61
CA ALA A 127 -67.65 -37.25 -57.81
C ALA A 127 -67.94 -36.50 -59.13
N ALA A 128 -67.16 -35.46 -59.47
CA ALA A 128 -67.32 -34.64 -60.67
C ALA A 128 -66.93 -35.37 -61.98
N VAL A 129 -65.97 -36.28 -61.95
CA VAL A 129 -65.58 -37.14 -63.09
C VAL A 129 -66.71 -38.09 -63.51
N THR A 130 -67.70 -38.33 -62.63
CA THR A 130 -68.90 -39.13 -62.96
C THR A 130 -70.04 -38.28 -63.55
N GLN A 131 -69.97 -36.94 -63.49
CA GLN A 131 -71.05 -36.08 -63.96
C GLN A 131 -70.53 -34.76 -64.56
N LYS A 132 -70.39 -34.78 -65.89
CA LYS A 132 -70.19 -33.65 -66.81
C LYS A 132 -68.80 -33.00 -66.86
N ALA A 133 -68.17 -33.22 -68.02
CA ALA A 133 -67.15 -32.36 -68.58
C ALA A 133 -67.74 -31.00 -68.93
N ASP A 134 -67.26 -29.91 -68.34
CA ASP A 134 -67.51 -28.55 -68.83
C ASP A 134 -66.34 -27.62 -68.44
N LYS A 135 -65.98 -26.73 -69.37
CA LYS A 135 -64.80 -25.86 -69.40
C LYS A 135 -64.50 -25.04 -68.12
N ASP A 136 -65.48 -24.81 -67.25
CA ASP A 136 -65.32 -24.02 -66.02
C ASP A 136 -64.51 -24.75 -64.93
N ALA A 137 -64.57 -26.09 -64.88
CA ALA A 137 -63.76 -26.88 -63.96
C ALA A 137 -62.26 -26.80 -64.32
N LEU A 138 -61.92 -26.85 -65.61
CA LEU A 138 -60.54 -26.67 -66.09
C LEU A 138 -59.99 -25.28 -65.72
N ALA A 139 -60.79 -24.22 -65.91
CA ALA A 139 -60.37 -22.86 -65.56
C ALA A 139 -60.13 -22.68 -64.04
N SER A 140 -60.88 -23.39 -63.20
CA SER A 140 -60.68 -23.39 -61.73
C SER A 140 -59.43 -24.17 -61.30
N VAL A 141 -59.13 -25.28 -61.98
CA VAL A 141 -57.93 -26.09 -61.77
C VAL A 141 -56.68 -25.33 -62.23
N ASP A 142 -56.73 -24.64 -63.37
CA ASP A 142 -55.61 -23.80 -63.85
C ASP A 142 -55.29 -22.65 -62.88
N ARG A 143 -56.31 -21.99 -62.32
CA ARG A 143 -56.09 -20.93 -61.32
C ARG A 143 -55.46 -21.46 -60.03
N LYS A 144 -55.88 -22.64 -59.57
CA LYS A 144 -55.29 -23.30 -58.39
C LYS A 144 -53.87 -23.79 -58.67
N ALA A 145 -53.61 -24.35 -59.85
CA ALA A 145 -52.27 -24.75 -60.27
C ALA A 145 -51.33 -23.54 -60.31
N GLN A 146 -51.79 -22.38 -60.79
CA GLN A 146 -51.04 -21.13 -60.73
C GLN A 146 -50.79 -20.64 -59.30
N SER A 147 -51.79 -20.74 -58.40
CA SER A 147 -51.62 -20.39 -56.98
C SER A 147 -50.57 -21.29 -56.30
N ILE A 148 -50.71 -22.62 -56.44
CA ILE A 148 -49.77 -23.59 -55.87
C ILE A 148 -48.36 -23.36 -56.41
N GLN A 149 -48.24 -23.03 -57.70
CA GLN A 149 -46.93 -22.74 -58.28
C GLN A 149 -46.31 -21.44 -57.75
N SER A 150 -47.13 -20.45 -57.38
CA SER A 150 -46.70 -19.25 -56.66
C SER A 150 -46.24 -19.60 -55.24
N ASP A 151 -47.04 -20.35 -54.50
CA ASP A 151 -46.75 -20.74 -53.10
C ASP A 151 -45.50 -21.61 -53.01
N VAL A 152 -45.32 -22.56 -53.94
CA VAL A 152 -44.09 -23.36 -54.07
C VAL A 152 -42.88 -22.49 -54.40
N GLY A 153 -43.06 -21.45 -55.23
CA GLY A 153 -42.03 -20.46 -55.51
C GLY A 153 -41.59 -19.70 -54.25
N GLU A 154 -42.55 -19.27 -53.45
CA GLU A 154 -42.33 -18.51 -52.21
C GLU A 154 -41.69 -19.39 -51.11
N ILE A 155 -42.17 -20.63 -50.94
CA ILE A 155 -41.58 -21.62 -50.04
C ILE A 155 -40.12 -21.90 -50.43
N LYS A 156 -39.83 -22.09 -51.72
CA LYS A 156 -38.45 -22.32 -52.18
C LYS A 156 -37.54 -21.13 -51.87
N GLN A 157 -38.07 -19.91 -51.96
CA GLN A 157 -37.35 -18.69 -51.61
C GLN A 157 -37.08 -18.62 -50.10
N ASN A 158 -38.08 -18.93 -49.28
CA ASN A 158 -37.95 -18.99 -47.81
C ASN A 158 -36.95 -20.06 -47.36
N VAL A 159 -37.00 -21.27 -47.93
CA VAL A 159 -36.02 -22.35 -47.64
C VAL A 159 -34.60 -21.90 -47.96
N THR A 160 -34.39 -21.19 -49.07
CA THR A 160 -33.07 -20.66 -49.44
C THR A 160 -32.59 -19.60 -48.45
N ALA A 161 -33.49 -18.75 -47.96
CA ALA A 161 -33.18 -17.74 -46.95
C ALA A 161 -32.85 -18.36 -45.58
N VAL A 162 -33.56 -19.43 -45.19
CA VAL A 162 -33.30 -20.19 -43.97
C VAL A 162 -31.95 -20.91 -44.05
N ASP A 163 -31.63 -21.59 -45.16
CA ASP A 163 -30.33 -22.24 -45.36
C ASP A 163 -29.16 -21.24 -45.24
N SER A 164 -29.32 -20.04 -45.80
CA SER A 164 -28.35 -18.96 -45.64
C SER A 164 -28.20 -18.52 -44.18
N SER A 165 -29.31 -18.39 -43.45
CA SER A 165 -29.31 -18.00 -42.03
C SER A 165 -28.66 -19.07 -41.14
N VAL A 166 -28.94 -20.36 -41.40
CA VAL A 166 -28.32 -21.49 -40.68
C VAL A 166 -26.81 -21.50 -40.88
N LYS A 167 -26.32 -21.32 -42.12
CA LYS A 167 -24.88 -21.22 -42.40
C LYS A 167 -24.22 -20.04 -41.67
N GLN A 168 -24.92 -18.91 -41.55
CA GLN A 168 -24.43 -17.77 -40.78
C GLN A 168 -24.38 -18.07 -39.28
N VAL A 169 -25.37 -18.78 -38.73
CA VAL A 169 -25.38 -19.22 -37.32
C VAL A 169 -24.24 -20.19 -37.05
N ASP A 170 -24.03 -21.21 -37.90
CA ASP A 170 -22.91 -22.15 -37.78
C ASP A 170 -21.57 -21.42 -37.74
N THR A 171 -21.41 -20.39 -38.58
CA THR A 171 -20.20 -19.56 -38.60
C THR A 171 -20.03 -18.81 -37.26
N LYS A 172 -21.09 -18.17 -36.75
CA LYS A 172 -21.06 -17.43 -35.47
C LYS A 172 -20.81 -18.35 -34.28
N VAL A 173 -21.35 -19.57 -34.28
CA VAL A 173 -21.12 -20.59 -33.25
C VAL A 173 -19.65 -21.02 -33.27
N GLY A 174 -19.08 -21.28 -34.45
CA GLY A 174 -17.64 -21.59 -34.56
C GLY A 174 -16.72 -20.44 -34.12
N GLU A 175 -17.12 -19.19 -34.31
CA GLU A 175 -16.40 -18.04 -33.74
C GLU A 175 -16.58 -17.90 -32.23
N LEU A 176 -17.75 -18.27 -31.69
CA LEU A 176 -18.01 -18.26 -30.26
C LEU A 176 -17.18 -19.32 -29.54
N ASP A 177 -17.13 -20.55 -30.07
CA ASP A 177 -16.31 -21.63 -29.52
C ASP A 177 -14.84 -21.21 -29.39
N LYS A 178 -14.29 -20.57 -30.42
CA LYS A 178 -12.93 -20.01 -30.38
C LYS A 178 -12.75 -18.96 -29.28
N ARG A 179 -13.71 -18.04 -29.13
CA ARG A 179 -13.67 -17.01 -28.08
C ARG A 179 -13.77 -17.62 -26.69
N VAL A 180 -14.60 -18.63 -26.51
CA VAL A 180 -14.74 -19.36 -25.24
C VAL A 180 -13.45 -20.11 -24.90
N GLU A 181 -12.80 -20.77 -25.87
CA GLU A 181 -11.50 -21.41 -25.67
C GLU A 181 -10.39 -20.42 -25.30
N GLU A 182 -10.36 -19.26 -25.97
CA GLU A 182 -9.39 -18.20 -25.69
C GLU A 182 -9.60 -17.60 -24.29
N GLN A 183 -10.86 -17.31 -23.93
CA GLN A 183 -11.21 -16.81 -22.60
C GLN A 183 -10.89 -17.83 -21.50
N ALA A 184 -11.13 -19.12 -21.74
CA ALA A 184 -10.76 -20.18 -20.80
C ALA A 184 -9.24 -20.20 -20.54
N LYS A 185 -8.41 -19.99 -21.57
CA LYS A 185 -6.95 -19.88 -21.42
C LYS A 185 -6.56 -18.63 -20.62
N THR A 186 -7.16 -17.48 -20.90
CA THR A 186 -6.88 -16.25 -20.14
C THR A 186 -7.26 -16.39 -18.66
N ILE A 187 -8.40 -17.01 -18.35
CA ILE A 187 -8.82 -17.26 -16.96
C ILE A 187 -7.80 -18.16 -16.25
N GLU A 188 -7.29 -19.20 -16.92
CA GLU A 188 -6.28 -20.10 -16.34
C GLU A 188 -4.95 -19.37 -16.09
N GLU A 189 -4.51 -18.50 -17.00
CA GLU A 189 -3.32 -17.66 -16.80
C GLU A 189 -3.50 -16.68 -15.64
N GLN A 190 -4.67 -16.04 -15.53
CA GLN A 190 -5.00 -15.14 -14.42
C GLN A 190 -5.03 -15.87 -13.08
N ARG A 191 -5.57 -17.10 -13.03
CA ARG A 191 -5.53 -17.93 -11.82
C ARG A 191 -4.11 -18.22 -11.38
N LYS A 192 -3.21 -18.59 -12.29
CA LYS A 192 -1.79 -18.81 -11.98
C LYS A 192 -1.10 -17.54 -11.46
N LEU A 193 -1.36 -16.39 -12.08
CA LEU A 193 -0.83 -15.11 -11.60
C LEU A 193 -1.35 -14.76 -10.20
N LEU A 194 -2.63 -15.06 -9.92
CA LEU A 194 -3.22 -14.84 -8.60
C LEU A 194 -2.61 -15.75 -7.54
N GLU A 195 -2.41 -17.04 -7.86
CA GLU A 195 -1.74 -18.00 -6.97
C GLU A 195 -0.30 -17.57 -6.65
N GLN A 196 0.45 -17.14 -7.67
CA GLN A 196 1.81 -16.59 -7.49
C GLN A 196 1.79 -15.31 -6.64
N SER A 197 0.83 -14.42 -6.85
CA SER A 197 0.66 -13.19 -6.06
C SER A 197 0.38 -13.52 -4.59
N ILE A 198 -0.54 -14.46 -4.33
CA ILE A 198 -0.84 -14.94 -2.97
C ILE A 198 0.41 -15.51 -2.30
N HIS A 199 1.19 -16.33 -3.02
CA HIS A 199 2.44 -16.88 -2.51
C HIS A 199 3.44 -15.77 -2.15
N ASN A 200 3.64 -14.80 -3.03
CA ASN A 200 4.54 -13.67 -2.81
C ASN A 200 4.10 -12.78 -1.63
N ILE A 201 2.79 -12.56 -1.47
CA ILE A 201 2.24 -11.82 -0.34
C ILE A 201 2.49 -12.57 0.97
N ASN A 202 2.28 -13.88 0.99
CA ASN A 202 2.54 -14.70 2.18
C ASN A 202 4.02 -14.69 2.57
N ALA A 203 4.93 -14.85 1.60
CA ALA A 203 6.37 -14.75 1.83
C ALA A 203 6.77 -13.35 2.34
N THR A 204 6.20 -12.29 1.77
CA THR A 204 6.44 -10.91 2.22
C THR A 204 5.94 -10.68 3.65
N ARG A 205 4.79 -11.27 4.00
CA ARG A 205 4.23 -11.19 5.35
C ARG A 205 5.14 -11.87 6.38
N GLU A 206 5.69 -13.04 6.08
CA GLU A 206 6.63 -13.73 6.95
C GLU A 206 7.92 -12.91 7.19
N ILE A 207 8.44 -12.30 6.13
CA ILE A 207 9.59 -11.37 6.24
C ILE A 207 9.22 -10.14 7.08
N LEU A 208 8.01 -9.60 6.93
CA LEU A 208 7.56 -8.46 7.72
C LEU A 208 7.41 -8.81 9.21
N ASP A 209 6.86 -9.98 9.52
CA ASP A 209 6.66 -10.44 10.90
C ASP A 209 8.00 -10.66 11.60
N SER A 210 8.95 -11.35 10.96
CA SER A 210 10.32 -11.51 11.47
C SER A 210 11.08 -10.17 11.60
N THR A 211 10.86 -9.23 10.68
CA THR A 211 11.41 -7.88 10.77
C THR A 211 10.82 -7.13 11.97
N ARG A 212 9.50 -7.23 12.19
CA ARG A 212 8.82 -6.61 13.32
C ARG A 212 9.34 -7.15 14.65
N GLU A 213 9.51 -8.47 14.76
CA GLU A 213 10.08 -9.11 15.94
C GLU A 213 11.52 -8.64 16.19
N SER A 214 12.35 -8.63 15.14
CA SER A 214 13.74 -8.14 15.22
C SER A 214 13.80 -6.68 15.67
N LEU A 215 12.92 -5.82 15.15
CA LEU A 215 12.83 -4.42 15.55
C LEU A 215 12.35 -4.27 17.00
N PHE A 216 11.40 -5.09 17.45
CA PHE A 216 10.94 -5.09 18.83
C PHE A 216 12.05 -5.53 19.78
N ASN A 217 12.79 -6.58 19.44
CA ASN A 217 13.93 -7.07 20.20
C ASN A 217 15.05 -6.03 20.24
N LEU A 218 15.34 -5.36 19.11
CA LEU A 218 16.31 -4.29 19.05
C LEU A 218 15.91 -3.11 19.94
N LYS A 219 14.66 -2.64 19.83
CA LYS A 219 14.12 -1.57 20.67
C LYS A 219 14.24 -1.92 22.15
N THR A 220 13.75 -3.11 22.52
CA THR A 220 13.78 -3.59 23.91
C THR A 220 15.21 -3.75 24.43
N SER A 221 16.16 -4.13 23.56
CA SER A 221 17.57 -4.16 23.93
C SER A 221 18.13 -2.75 24.20
N LEU A 222 17.68 -1.72 23.47
CA LEU A 222 18.15 -0.35 23.59
C LEU A 222 17.50 0.39 24.78
N ASP A 223 16.39 -0.11 25.28
CA ASP A 223 15.70 0.44 26.44
C ASP A 223 16.57 0.38 27.70
N ARG A 224 16.66 1.52 28.39
CA ARG A 224 17.40 1.67 29.65
C ARG A 224 16.56 2.39 30.69
N ASP A 225 16.70 1.97 31.93
CA ASP A 225 16.17 2.67 33.10
C ASP A 225 17.22 3.63 33.64
N TYR A 226 16.79 4.83 34.06
CA TYR A 226 17.66 5.87 34.59
C TYR A 226 17.35 6.11 36.06
N PHE A 227 18.35 5.92 36.92
CA PHE A 227 18.26 6.13 38.36
C PHE A 227 19.09 7.36 38.74
N VAL A 228 18.41 8.47 39.01
CA VAL A 228 19.07 9.71 39.45
C VAL A 228 19.58 9.53 40.87
N PHE A 229 20.79 10.03 41.14
CA PHE A 229 21.38 9.99 42.47
C PHE A 229 22.10 11.29 42.81
N GLN A 230 22.32 11.46 44.11
CA GLN A 230 23.22 12.45 44.67
C GLN A 230 24.15 11.75 45.66
N LEU A 231 25.46 11.95 45.51
CA LEU A 231 26.46 11.40 46.44
C LEU A 231 27.13 12.55 47.16
N HIS A 232 27.26 12.44 48.48
CA HIS A 232 28.08 13.34 49.29
C HIS A 232 29.34 12.60 49.74
N LYS A 233 30.46 13.33 49.83
CA LYS A 233 31.78 12.78 50.17
C LYS A 233 31.82 12.04 51.52
N LYS A 234 30.93 12.40 52.45
CA LYS A 234 30.86 11.84 53.81
C LYS A 234 29.74 10.80 53.99
N SER A 235 28.92 10.54 52.98
CA SER A 235 27.77 9.63 53.10
C SER A 235 28.14 8.15 53.07
N GLY A 236 29.40 7.80 52.80
CA GLY A 236 29.82 6.40 52.65
C GLY A 236 29.33 5.81 51.33
N ILE A 237 28.95 4.53 51.35
CA ILE A 237 28.44 3.81 50.17
C ILE A 237 26.93 4.03 50.10
N ILE A 238 26.45 4.64 49.02
CA ILE A 238 25.03 4.80 48.71
C ILE A 238 24.64 3.78 47.64
N ARG A 239 23.57 3.03 47.89
CA ARG A 239 23.06 2.05 46.94
C ARG A 239 22.09 2.72 45.95
N VAL A 240 22.35 2.54 44.66
CA VAL A 240 21.48 2.98 43.56
C VAL A 240 21.12 1.73 42.76
N LYS A 241 19.85 1.30 42.88
CA LYS A 241 19.37 -0.02 42.42
C LYS A 241 20.19 -1.17 43.03
N ASP A 242 20.98 -1.85 42.23
CA ASP A 242 21.80 -3.00 42.60
C ASP A 242 23.31 -2.68 42.63
N VAL A 243 23.68 -1.41 42.47
CA VAL A 243 25.06 -0.92 42.50
C VAL A 243 25.30 -0.05 43.72
N GLY A 244 26.41 -0.27 44.42
CA GLY A 244 26.89 0.63 45.47
C GLY A 244 27.81 1.71 44.89
N LEU A 245 27.61 2.96 45.26
CA LEU A 245 28.40 4.11 44.80
C LEU A 245 28.99 4.87 45.99
N ARG A 246 30.25 5.26 45.90
CA ARG A 246 30.92 6.08 46.92
C ARG A 246 31.72 7.20 46.27
N LEU A 247 31.43 8.44 46.67
CA LEU A 247 32.20 9.61 46.26
C LEU A 247 33.44 9.76 47.17
N LYS A 248 34.64 9.80 46.59
CA LYS A 248 35.90 9.97 47.33
C LYS A 248 36.38 11.41 47.35
N LYS A 249 36.36 12.07 46.19
CA LYS A 249 36.90 13.42 46.03
C LYS A 249 36.15 14.17 44.94
N THR A 250 36.10 15.48 45.10
CA THR A 250 35.49 16.44 44.20
C THR A 250 36.50 17.56 43.91
N ARG A 251 36.52 18.05 42.68
CA ARG A 251 37.31 19.18 42.22
C ARG A 251 36.39 20.06 41.40
N LYS A 252 35.62 20.92 42.07
CA LYS A 252 34.61 21.78 41.45
C LYS A 252 35.19 22.68 40.35
N LYS A 253 36.37 23.26 40.56
CA LYS A 253 37.02 24.13 39.55
C LYS A 253 37.33 23.39 38.26
N ASP A 254 37.75 22.13 38.36
CA ASP A 254 38.11 21.30 37.20
C ASP A 254 36.93 20.47 36.67
N GLN A 255 35.77 20.54 37.32
CA GLN A 255 34.62 19.66 37.10
C GLN A 255 35.03 18.18 37.07
N ARG A 256 35.85 17.76 38.05
CA ARG A 256 36.34 16.37 38.16
C ARG A 256 36.03 15.73 39.50
N TYR A 257 35.92 14.42 39.53
CA TYR A 257 35.62 13.66 40.74
C TYR A 257 36.33 12.30 40.75
N ASP A 258 36.47 11.74 41.95
CA ASP A 258 37.01 10.42 42.21
C ASP A 258 35.87 9.59 42.85
N THR A 259 35.52 8.44 42.28
CA THR A 259 34.39 7.60 42.69
C THR A 259 34.77 6.12 42.80
N GLU A 260 34.06 5.38 43.63
CA GLU A 260 34.11 3.93 43.71
C GLU A 260 32.73 3.33 43.44
N ILE A 261 32.73 2.25 42.67
CA ILE A 261 31.56 1.52 42.20
C ILE A 261 31.69 0.09 42.71
N PHE A 262 30.66 -0.41 43.35
CA PHE A 262 30.58 -1.76 43.94
C PHE A 262 29.46 -2.53 43.27
N TYR A 263 29.78 -3.65 42.62
CA TYR A 263 28.85 -4.50 41.88
C TYR A 263 29.41 -5.93 41.80
N ASP A 264 28.56 -6.97 41.83
CA ASP A 264 28.93 -8.39 41.74
C ASP A 264 30.16 -8.79 42.59
N ASP A 265 30.17 -8.38 43.86
CA ASP A 265 31.30 -8.60 44.79
C ASP A 265 32.65 -8.01 44.34
N LYS A 266 32.64 -7.16 43.31
CA LYS A 266 33.80 -6.42 42.79
C LYS A 266 33.73 -4.95 43.20
N LYS A 267 34.91 -4.33 43.24
CA LYS A 267 35.09 -2.89 43.46
C LYS A 267 35.88 -2.30 42.30
N MET A 268 35.33 -1.26 41.67
CA MET A 268 36.01 -0.44 40.68
C MET A 268 36.23 0.97 41.25
N SER A 269 37.46 1.48 41.21
CA SER A 269 37.78 2.87 41.56
C SER A 269 38.11 3.64 40.28
N LYS A 270 37.55 4.83 40.12
CA LYS A 270 37.84 5.75 39.01
C LYS A 270 38.19 7.11 39.58
N ASP A 271 39.38 7.58 39.25
CA ASP A 271 39.91 8.83 39.74
C ASP A 271 40.04 9.84 38.60
N LYS A 272 39.87 11.12 38.93
CA LYS A 272 39.97 12.29 38.03
C LYS A 272 38.98 12.28 36.86
N VAL A 273 37.85 11.59 36.99
CA VAL A 273 36.80 11.52 35.97
C VAL A 273 36.18 12.89 35.76
N ALA A 274 35.96 13.30 34.52
CA ALA A 274 35.31 14.56 34.22
C ALA A 274 33.78 14.48 34.39
N ALA A 275 33.13 15.59 34.69
CA ALA A 275 31.67 15.70 34.60
C ALA A 275 31.22 15.41 33.16
N ASN A 276 30.07 14.75 33.02
CA ASN A 276 29.49 14.25 31.77
C ASN A 276 30.32 13.19 31.05
N GLU A 277 31.34 12.63 31.70
CA GLU A 277 32.07 11.46 31.20
C GLU A 277 31.37 10.17 31.69
N PRO A 278 30.91 9.30 30.78
CA PRO A 278 30.26 8.06 31.14
C PRO A 278 31.28 7.01 31.62
N ILE A 279 31.01 6.40 32.77
CA ILE A 279 31.76 5.25 33.27
C ILE A 279 30.95 3.98 32.97
N TYR A 280 31.47 3.16 32.06
CA TYR A 280 30.86 1.89 31.69
C TYR A 280 31.41 0.73 32.52
N PHE A 281 30.53 -0.16 32.98
CA PHE A 281 30.93 -1.41 33.64
C PHE A 281 29.89 -2.50 33.38
N LEU A 282 30.36 -3.74 33.19
CA LEU A 282 29.49 -4.89 32.91
C LEU A 282 29.15 -5.61 34.21
N LYS A 283 27.86 -5.92 34.39
CA LYS A 283 27.32 -6.66 35.53
C LYS A 283 26.91 -8.08 35.08
N MET A 284 27.07 -9.07 35.94
CA MET A 284 26.64 -10.45 35.71
C MET A 284 25.14 -10.50 35.40
N GLY A 285 24.76 -11.29 34.40
CA GLY A 285 23.38 -11.37 33.88
C GLY A 285 23.00 -10.25 32.90
N TYR A 286 23.95 -9.39 32.49
CA TYR A 286 23.69 -8.34 31.50
C TYR A 286 24.71 -8.38 30.37
N LYS A 287 24.24 -8.38 29.12
CA LYS A 287 25.11 -8.22 27.93
C LYS A 287 25.52 -6.78 27.66
N LYS A 288 24.70 -5.81 28.08
CA LYS A 288 24.98 -4.37 27.89
C LYS A 288 25.57 -3.78 29.18
N PRO A 289 26.51 -2.83 29.09
CA PRO A 289 27.11 -2.23 30.27
C PRO A 289 26.11 -1.33 31.00
N TYR A 290 26.25 -1.27 32.30
CA TYR A 290 25.74 -0.18 33.12
C TYR A 290 26.55 1.06 32.80
N GLU A 291 25.92 2.23 32.88
CA GLU A 291 26.59 3.51 32.63
C GLU A 291 26.31 4.46 33.79
N LEU A 292 27.38 4.92 34.43
CA LEU A 292 27.32 5.93 35.47
C LEU A 292 27.74 7.27 34.89
N VAL A 293 26.87 8.27 34.97
CA VAL A 293 27.16 9.64 34.51
C VAL A 293 26.96 10.60 35.66
N VAL A 294 28.01 11.35 36.01
CA VAL A 294 27.91 12.50 36.90
C VAL A 294 27.79 13.75 36.06
N THR A 295 26.67 14.45 36.16
CA THR A 295 26.38 15.65 35.36
C THR A 295 26.86 16.93 36.04
N GLN A 296 26.93 16.94 37.38
CA GLN A 296 27.32 18.11 38.15
C GLN A 296 28.26 17.76 39.29
N VAL A 297 29.39 18.47 39.36
CA VAL A 297 30.35 18.38 40.47
C VAL A 297 30.31 19.64 41.31
N LEU A 298 30.00 19.49 42.60
CA LEU A 298 29.99 20.55 43.61
C LEU A 298 31.11 20.31 44.63
N ASP A 299 31.22 21.19 45.64
CA ASP A 299 32.37 21.18 46.56
C ASP A 299 32.49 19.87 47.36
N ASP A 300 31.38 19.32 47.86
CA ASP A 300 31.37 18.06 48.64
C ASP A 300 30.35 17.02 48.14
N LYS A 301 29.71 17.30 47.00
CA LYS A 301 28.68 16.43 46.43
C LYS A 301 28.70 16.38 44.91
N VAL A 302 28.13 15.32 44.36
CA VAL A 302 27.91 15.16 42.91
C VAL A 302 26.46 14.77 42.64
N ASN A 303 25.93 15.22 41.51
CA ASN A 303 24.64 14.77 40.98
C ASN A 303 24.86 14.00 39.69
N GLY A 304 24.09 12.94 39.48
CA GLY A 304 24.23 12.11 38.31
C GLY A 304 23.08 11.13 38.16
N TYR A 305 23.23 10.22 37.20
CA TYR A 305 22.32 9.10 37.01
C TYR A 305 23.08 7.81 36.68
N LEU A 306 22.48 6.69 37.07
CA LEU A 306 22.89 5.36 36.68
C LEU A 306 21.92 4.87 35.60
N SER A 307 22.41 4.58 34.42
CA SER A 307 21.64 4.00 33.33
C SER A 307 21.85 2.49 33.30
N VAL A 308 20.75 1.75 33.38
CA VAL A 308 20.70 0.30 33.53
C VAL A 308 19.94 -0.29 32.35
N PRO A 309 20.50 -1.29 31.62
CA PRO A 309 19.73 -2.00 30.59
C PRO A 309 18.47 -2.64 31.20
N LYS A 310 17.32 -2.52 30.54
CA LYS A 310 16.07 -3.14 31.04
C LYS A 310 16.08 -4.66 30.97
N VAL A 311 16.75 -5.20 29.95
CA VAL A 311 16.84 -6.64 29.72
C VAL A 311 18.07 -7.18 30.44
N ALA A 312 17.82 -7.99 31.48
CA ALA A 312 18.77 -8.98 31.94
C ALA A 312 18.61 -10.23 31.06
N GLU A 313 19.71 -10.91 30.76
CA GLU A 313 19.70 -12.24 30.14
C GLU A 313 20.04 -13.32 31.16
#